data_AF-A0A0T7BRA7-F1
#
_entry.id   AF-A0A0T7BRA7-F1
#
_cell.length_a   1.000
_cell.length_b   1.000
_cell.length_c   1.000
_cell.angle_alpha   90.00
_cell.angle_beta   90.00
_cell.angle_gamma   90.00
#
_symmetry.space_group_name_H-M   'P 1'
#
loop_
_entity.id
_entity.type
_entity.pdbx_description
1 polymer ?
#
loop_
_entity_poly.entity_id
_entity_poly.type
_entity_poly.pdbx_seq_one_letter_code
_entity_poly.pdbx_strand_id
1 'polypeptide(L)'
;MTNPQELLHARYGEIPFQLEKNAISWNQSVTALLSHRSIRSYLPNPLPDGTLELMISSAQSAATSSNLQTWSVVAVEDKERKEELSKLAGNQAHIRQCPLFLVWLADLARLAYVAESRGFSHDGLEYLEMFVMATIDATLAAQNAVVAAESFGLGTVYIGGIRNRPEEVAAILNLPPSVFAVFGLCVGYPNPEVETAIKPRLPQSAVLHRETYNLAVQAEALSHYDEIMKAFYQQQKMNVPGDWSEHSAKRIATSESLSGRNRLREALNNLGFELR
;
A
#
# COMPACT_ATOMS: atom_id res chain seq x y z
N MET A 1 13.72 16.83 -15.91
CA MET A 1 12.98 15.65 -16.39
C MET A 1 13.91 14.46 -16.26
N THR A 2 13.57 13.48 -15.43
CA THR A 2 14.38 12.27 -15.26
C THR A 2 14.40 11.49 -16.56
N ASN A 3 15.57 11.04 -17.00
CA ASN A 3 15.71 10.26 -18.23
C ASN A 3 14.96 8.92 -18.07
N PRO A 4 14.09 8.51 -19.01
CA PRO A 4 13.41 7.21 -18.98
C PRO A 4 14.35 6.02 -18.70
N GLN A 5 15.54 6.02 -19.29
CA GLN A 5 16.52 4.96 -19.08
C GLN A 5 17.07 4.95 -17.65
N GLU A 6 17.32 6.12 -17.05
CA GLU A 6 17.78 6.22 -15.66
C GLU A 6 16.72 5.70 -14.69
N LEU A 7 15.44 6.01 -14.92
CA LEU A 7 14.35 5.50 -14.08
C LEU A 7 14.20 3.98 -14.17
N LEU A 8 14.28 3.42 -15.38
CA LEU A 8 14.23 1.98 -15.58
C LEU A 8 15.45 1.29 -14.96
N HIS A 9 16.64 1.87 -15.13
CA HIS A 9 17.86 1.38 -14.51
C HIS A 9 17.77 1.41 -12.98
N ALA A 10 17.27 2.50 -12.38
CA ALA A 10 17.03 2.58 -10.94
C ALA A 10 16.01 1.54 -10.43
N ARG A 11 15.07 1.11 -11.27
CA ARG A 11 14.06 0.10 -10.93
C ARG A 11 14.57 -1.32 -11.04
N TYR A 12 15.38 -1.62 -12.05
CA TYR A 12 15.69 -3.00 -12.41
C TYR A 12 17.17 -3.35 -12.37
N GLY A 13 18.07 -2.37 -12.16
CA GLY A 13 19.53 -2.55 -12.28
C GLY A 13 19.98 -2.71 -13.74
N GLU A 14 19.28 -3.50 -14.53
CA GLU A 14 19.46 -3.63 -15.97
C GLU A 14 18.11 -3.47 -16.67
N ILE A 15 18.08 -2.88 -17.87
CA ILE A 15 16.82 -2.69 -18.60
C ILE A 15 16.46 -4.01 -19.29
N PRO A 16 15.36 -4.69 -18.90
CA PRO A 16 15.09 -6.06 -19.35
C PRO A 16 14.41 -6.14 -20.73
N PHE A 17 14.28 -5.01 -21.43
CA PHE A 17 13.63 -4.90 -22.73
C PHE A 17 14.21 -3.74 -23.55
N GLN A 18 14.05 -3.80 -24.87
CA GLN A 18 14.47 -2.72 -25.76
C GLN A 18 13.37 -1.65 -25.87
N LEU A 19 13.72 -0.40 -25.57
CA LEU A 19 12.92 0.77 -25.93
C LEU A 19 13.20 1.10 -27.41
N GLU A 20 12.57 0.40 -28.35
CA GLU A 20 12.81 0.63 -29.79
C GLU A 20 12.35 2.01 -30.30
N LYS A 21 12.84 2.42 -31.48
CA LYS A 21 12.50 3.69 -32.17
C LYS A 21 11.01 3.89 -32.50
N ASN A 22 10.20 2.82 -32.47
CA ASN A 22 8.74 2.86 -32.69
C ASN A 22 7.95 2.60 -31.40
N ALA A 23 8.57 2.74 -30.22
CA ALA A 23 7.90 2.53 -28.93
C ALA A 23 6.81 3.59 -28.66
N ILE A 24 5.82 3.20 -27.86
CA ILE A 24 4.81 4.12 -27.30
C ILE A 24 5.51 5.30 -26.63
N SER A 25 5.00 6.51 -26.84
CA SER A 25 5.59 7.72 -26.26
C SER A 25 5.58 7.64 -24.74
N TRP A 26 6.75 7.85 -24.14
CA TRP A 26 6.89 8.10 -22.72
C TRP A 26 6.06 9.33 -22.32
N ASN A 27 5.40 9.28 -21.16
CA ASN A 27 4.57 10.37 -20.65
C ASN A 27 4.79 10.60 -19.16
N GLN A 28 4.18 11.68 -18.63
CA GLN A 28 4.36 12.09 -17.24
C GLN A 28 3.80 11.06 -16.24
N SER A 29 2.70 10.36 -16.58
CA SER A 29 2.13 9.32 -15.72
C SER A 29 3.11 8.15 -15.53
N VAL A 30 3.77 7.73 -16.62
CA VAL A 30 4.82 6.69 -16.57
C VAL A 30 6.02 7.19 -15.75
N THR A 31 6.45 8.45 -15.92
CA THR A 31 7.48 9.06 -15.06
C THR A 31 7.08 8.99 -13.59
N ALA A 32 5.86 9.40 -13.24
CA ALA A 32 5.39 9.44 -11.85
C ALA A 32 5.43 8.05 -11.21
N LEU A 33 4.83 7.05 -11.87
CA LEU A 33 4.81 5.67 -11.40
C LEU A 33 6.22 5.09 -11.22
N LEU A 34 7.10 5.30 -12.20
CA LEU A 34 8.48 4.77 -12.14
C LEU A 34 9.38 5.57 -11.19
N SER A 35 9.00 6.78 -10.78
CA SER A 35 9.72 7.59 -9.79
C SER A 35 9.30 7.33 -8.34
N HIS A 36 8.21 6.58 -8.11
CA HIS A 36 7.68 6.29 -6.77
C HIS A 36 8.77 5.80 -5.78
N ARG A 37 8.77 6.38 -4.58
CA ARG A 37 9.59 5.94 -3.45
C ARG A 37 8.85 6.27 -2.16
N SER A 38 8.83 5.33 -1.23
CA SER A 38 8.10 5.54 0.02
C SER A 38 8.85 6.49 0.94
N ILE A 39 8.23 7.62 1.24
CA ILE A 39 8.78 8.68 2.09
C ILE A 39 8.43 8.40 3.55
N ARG A 40 9.42 8.51 4.45
CA ARG A 40 9.26 8.24 5.90
C ARG A 40 9.77 9.37 6.79
N SER A 41 10.08 10.53 6.20
CA SER A 41 10.44 11.75 6.92
C SER A 41 9.71 12.91 6.27
N TYR A 42 8.99 13.67 7.09
CA TYR A 42 8.07 14.70 6.63
C TYR A 42 8.38 16.04 7.28
N LEU A 43 8.17 17.11 6.52
CA LEU A 43 8.11 18.46 7.07
C LEU A 43 6.80 18.65 7.87
N PRO A 44 6.77 19.56 8.86
CA PRO A 44 5.59 19.79 9.70
C PRO A 44 4.50 20.62 8.99
N ASN A 45 4.72 21.02 7.74
CA ASN A 45 3.81 21.86 6.98
C ASN A 45 2.43 21.20 6.83
N PRO A 46 1.33 21.94 7.07
CA PRO A 46 0.00 21.46 6.70
C PRO A 46 -0.09 21.29 5.18
N LEU A 47 -1.02 20.45 4.73
CA LEU A 47 -1.36 20.36 3.32
C LEU A 47 -2.20 21.57 2.91
N PRO A 48 -2.07 22.09 1.68
CA PRO A 48 -2.97 23.12 1.17
C PRO A 48 -4.44 22.67 1.19
N ASP A 49 -5.35 23.61 1.41
CA ASP A 49 -6.80 23.36 1.32
C ASP A 49 -7.16 22.73 -0.04
N GLY A 50 -8.09 21.77 -0.05
CA GLY A 50 -8.48 21.05 -1.27
C GLY A 50 -7.58 19.87 -1.62
N THR A 51 -6.42 19.69 -0.95
CA THR A 51 -5.51 18.58 -1.23
C THR A 51 -6.17 17.23 -0.96
N LEU A 52 -6.80 17.08 0.21
CA LEU A 52 -7.49 15.84 0.58
C LEU A 52 -8.62 15.54 -0.41
N GLU A 53 -9.42 16.54 -0.75
CA GLU A 53 -10.57 16.44 -1.65
C GLU A 53 -10.16 16.00 -3.06
N LEU A 54 -9.07 16.55 -3.60
CA LEU A 54 -8.52 16.14 -4.89
C LEU A 54 -7.96 14.72 -4.84
N MET A 55 -7.28 14.34 -3.75
CA MET A 55 -6.82 12.97 -3.55
C MET A 55 -7.99 11.98 -3.49
N ILE A 56 -9.06 12.29 -2.74
CA ILE A 56 -10.24 11.43 -2.64
C ILE A 56 -10.99 11.37 -3.97
N SER A 57 -11.11 12.48 -4.71
CA SER A 57 -11.70 12.48 -6.05
C SER A 57 -10.93 11.56 -7.01
N SER A 58 -9.60 11.57 -6.92
CA SER A 58 -8.74 10.66 -7.69
C SER A 58 -8.93 9.20 -7.27
N ALA A 59 -9.06 8.94 -5.97
CA ALA A 59 -9.33 7.62 -5.42
C ALA A 59 -10.69 7.06 -5.88
N GLN A 60 -11.74 7.87 -5.82
CA GLN A 60 -13.09 7.53 -6.28
C GLN A 60 -13.19 7.29 -7.78
N SER A 61 -12.19 7.75 -8.55
CA SER A 61 -12.10 7.47 -9.99
C SER A 61 -11.47 6.10 -10.31
N ALA A 62 -11.07 5.32 -9.30
CA ALA A 62 -10.56 3.96 -9.51
C ALA A 62 -11.68 3.01 -9.97
N ALA A 63 -11.29 1.95 -10.70
CA ALA A 63 -12.21 0.86 -11.02
C ALA A 63 -12.70 0.17 -9.74
N THR A 64 -13.95 -0.28 -9.76
CA THR A 64 -14.62 -0.96 -8.63
C THR A 64 -15.44 -2.12 -9.17
N SER A 65 -15.37 -3.25 -8.47
CA SER A 65 -16.10 -4.46 -8.86
C SER A 65 -17.61 -4.21 -8.86
N SER A 66 -18.25 -4.40 -10.01
CA SER A 66 -19.69 -4.21 -10.21
C SER A 66 -20.21 -2.83 -9.76
N ASN A 67 -19.33 -1.81 -9.69
CA ASN A 67 -19.63 -0.48 -9.16
C ASN A 67 -20.17 -0.48 -7.71
N LEU A 68 -19.86 -1.52 -6.93
CA LEU A 68 -20.33 -1.66 -5.55
C LEU A 68 -19.60 -0.73 -4.57
N GLN A 69 -18.40 -0.26 -4.94
CA GLN A 69 -17.61 0.71 -4.18
C GLN A 69 -17.41 0.25 -2.72
N THR A 70 -16.91 -0.97 -2.51
CA THR A 70 -16.84 -1.63 -1.19
C THR A 70 -15.66 -1.17 -0.34
N TRP A 71 -15.43 0.14 -0.31
CA TRP A 71 -14.34 0.77 0.41
C TRP A 71 -14.76 2.09 1.04
N SER A 72 -14.02 2.48 2.07
CA SER A 72 -14.08 3.78 2.75
C SER A 72 -12.66 4.24 3.11
N VAL A 73 -12.51 5.49 3.51
CA VAL A 73 -11.24 6.02 4.03
C VAL A 73 -11.51 6.99 5.17
N VAL A 74 -10.74 6.87 6.25
CA VAL A 74 -10.75 7.82 7.37
C VAL A 74 -9.52 8.71 7.28
N ALA A 75 -9.73 10.03 7.24
CA ALA A 75 -8.65 11.01 7.39
C ALA A 75 -8.39 11.28 8.87
N VAL A 76 -7.16 11.03 9.32
CA VAL A 76 -6.72 11.24 10.69
C VAL A 76 -5.64 12.33 10.71
N GLU A 77 -6.03 13.53 11.14
CA GLU A 77 -5.13 14.68 11.30
C GLU A 77 -4.86 15.01 12.77
N ASP A 78 -5.77 14.59 13.65
CA ASP A 78 -5.66 14.73 15.10
C ASP A 78 -4.37 14.07 15.64
N LYS A 79 -3.64 14.82 16.46
CA LYS A 79 -2.31 14.42 16.94
C LYS A 79 -2.38 13.25 17.91
N GLU A 80 -3.37 13.27 18.81
CA GLU A 80 -3.54 12.22 19.82
C GLU A 80 -3.93 10.90 19.15
N ARG A 81 -4.87 10.93 18.21
CA ARG A 81 -5.24 9.73 17.43
C ARG A 81 -4.10 9.20 16.57
N LYS A 82 -3.29 10.06 15.94
CA LYS A 82 -2.07 9.61 15.23
C LYS A 82 -1.04 8.97 16.16
N GLU A 83 -0.90 9.48 17.39
CA GLU A 83 -0.03 8.87 18.41
C GLU A 83 -0.49 7.45 18.75
N GLU A 84 -1.77 7.26 19.03
CA GLU A 84 -2.34 5.95 19.35
C GLU A 84 -2.19 4.96 18.19
N LEU A 85 -2.56 5.36 16.97
CA LEU A 85 -2.42 4.53 15.77
C LEU A 85 -0.95 4.19 15.49
N SER A 86 -0.02 5.11 15.77
CA SER A 86 1.41 4.85 15.64
C SER A 86 1.87 3.75 16.58
N LYS A 87 1.44 3.76 17.85
CA LYS A 87 1.76 2.71 18.83
C LYS A 87 1.29 1.35 18.33
N LEU A 88 0.04 1.25 17.89
CA LEU A 88 -0.53 0.00 17.35
C LEU A 88 0.19 -0.49 16.09
N ALA A 89 0.67 0.44 15.26
CA ALA A 89 1.43 0.14 14.05
C ALA A 89 2.93 -0.13 14.29
N GLY A 90 3.36 -0.39 15.53
CA GLY A 90 4.76 -0.68 15.85
C GLY A 90 5.62 0.56 16.06
N ASN A 91 5.04 1.62 16.64
CA ASN A 91 5.69 2.89 16.98
C ASN A 91 6.34 3.63 15.81
N GLN A 92 5.81 3.44 14.60
CA GLN A 92 6.31 4.05 13.37
C GLN A 92 6.21 5.59 13.40
N ALA A 93 7.36 6.27 13.52
CA ALA A 93 7.45 7.71 13.75
C ALA A 93 6.82 8.57 12.66
N HIS A 94 6.89 8.12 11.41
CA HIS A 94 6.31 8.82 10.28
C HIS A 94 4.79 8.99 10.35
N ILE A 95 4.07 8.13 11.09
CA ILE A 95 2.63 8.31 11.34
C ILE A 95 2.38 9.55 12.19
N ARG A 96 3.23 9.80 13.20
CA ARG A 96 3.15 10.99 14.05
C ARG A 96 3.55 12.26 13.30
N GLN A 97 4.56 12.14 12.43
CA GLN A 97 5.15 13.27 11.72
C GLN A 97 4.29 13.77 10.55
N CYS A 98 3.67 12.87 9.79
CA CYS A 98 2.91 13.27 8.61
C CYS A 98 1.73 14.18 9.00
N PRO A 99 1.42 15.24 8.23
CA PRO A 99 0.26 16.08 8.49
C PRO A 99 -1.05 15.29 8.35
N LEU A 100 -1.15 14.43 7.34
CA LEU A 100 -2.34 13.63 7.03
C LEU A 100 -2.04 12.13 7.08
N PHE A 101 -2.80 11.39 7.91
CA PHE A 101 -2.78 9.94 7.93
C PHE A 101 -4.13 9.38 7.46
N LEU A 102 -4.15 8.73 6.30
CA LEU A 102 -5.35 8.10 5.74
C LEU A 102 -5.42 6.63 6.14
N VAL A 103 -6.55 6.15 6.64
CA VAL A 103 -6.79 4.73 6.92
C VAL A 103 -7.82 4.19 5.95
N TRP A 104 -7.37 3.32 5.04
CA TRP A 104 -8.20 2.76 3.97
C TRP A 104 -8.89 1.49 4.44
N LEU A 105 -10.17 1.39 4.15
CA LEU A 105 -11.08 0.42 4.74
C LEU A 105 -11.69 -0.46 3.66
N ALA A 106 -11.76 -1.76 3.93
CA ALA A 106 -12.74 -2.64 3.32
C ALA A 106 -14.08 -2.34 4.03
N ASP A 107 -15.09 -1.92 3.28
CA ASP A 107 -16.39 -1.45 3.82
C ASP A 107 -17.54 -2.19 3.15
N LEU A 108 -18.10 -3.17 3.88
CA LEU A 108 -19.32 -3.87 3.50
C LEU A 108 -20.55 -3.36 4.27
N ALA A 109 -20.34 -2.59 5.34
CA ALA A 109 -21.40 -1.99 6.13
C ALA A 109 -22.32 -1.08 5.30
N ARG A 110 -21.75 -0.34 4.34
CA ARG A 110 -22.53 0.48 3.41
C ARG A 110 -23.56 -0.34 2.63
N LEU A 111 -23.16 -1.51 2.11
CA LEU A 111 -24.07 -2.36 1.34
C LEU A 111 -25.10 -3.05 2.24
N ALA A 112 -24.69 -3.48 3.44
CA ALA A 112 -25.61 -4.03 4.43
C ALA A 112 -26.72 -3.01 4.77
N TYR A 113 -26.34 -1.76 5.05
CA TYR A 113 -27.28 -0.66 5.30
C TYR A 113 -28.24 -0.43 4.11
N VAL A 114 -27.72 -0.41 2.89
CA VAL A 114 -28.56 -0.23 1.68
C VAL A 114 -29.54 -1.39 1.52
N ALA A 115 -29.11 -2.63 1.70
CA ALA A 115 -29.98 -3.81 1.59
C ALA A 115 -31.07 -3.78 2.67
N GLU A 116 -30.71 -3.55 3.93
CA GLU A 116 -31.65 -3.45 5.06
C GLU A 116 -32.67 -2.33 4.87
N SER A 117 -32.22 -1.14 4.45
CA SER A 117 -33.11 0.01 4.20
C SER A 117 -34.16 -0.23 3.12
N ARG A 118 -33.96 -1.27 2.30
CA ARG A 118 -34.83 -1.68 1.20
C ARG A 118 -35.51 -3.03 1.45
N GLY A 119 -35.31 -3.64 2.63
CA GLY A 119 -35.90 -4.93 2.99
C GLY A 119 -35.33 -6.13 2.22
N PHE A 120 -34.11 -6.01 1.67
CA PHE A 120 -33.41 -7.14 1.05
C PHE A 120 -32.52 -7.85 2.07
N SER A 121 -32.31 -9.16 1.88
CA SER A 121 -31.25 -9.89 2.56
C SER A 121 -29.88 -9.47 2.04
N HIS A 122 -28.85 -9.71 2.84
CA HIS A 122 -27.46 -9.39 2.49
C HIS A 122 -26.49 -10.51 2.87
N ASP A 123 -26.97 -11.75 3.03
CA ASP A 123 -26.19 -12.95 3.35
C ASP A 123 -24.99 -13.16 2.40
N GLY A 124 -25.05 -12.62 1.18
CA GLY A 124 -23.90 -12.61 0.25
C GLY A 124 -22.67 -11.90 0.81
N LEU A 125 -22.83 -10.91 1.70
CA LEU A 125 -21.74 -10.19 2.37
C LEU A 125 -20.95 -11.06 3.36
N GLU A 126 -21.50 -12.21 3.77
CA GLU A 126 -20.89 -13.13 4.74
C GLU A 126 -19.78 -14.01 4.12
N TYR A 127 -19.74 -14.12 2.79
CA TYR A 127 -18.75 -14.94 2.08
C TYR A 127 -17.40 -14.24 1.96
N LEU A 128 -16.32 -15.03 2.03
CA LEU A 128 -14.95 -14.54 1.87
C LEU A 128 -14.75 -13.71 0.59
N GLU A 129 -15.49 -14.02 -0.48
CA GLU A 129 -15.49 -13.28 -1.75
C GLU A 129 -15.69 -11.77 -1.55
N MET A 130 -16.70 -11.38 -0.76
CA MET A 130 -17.01 -9.97 -0.55
C MET A 130 -15.91 -9.24 0.22
N PHE A 131 -15.24 -9.93 1.15
CA PHE A 131 -14.07 -9.37 1.85
C PHE A 131 -12.86 -9.21 0.91
N VAL A 132 -12.60 -10.19 0.03
CA VAL A 132 -11.54 -10.09 -0.98
C VAL A 132 -11.81 -8.92 -1.92
N MET A 133 -13.05 -8.80 -2.43
CA MET A 133 -13.48 -7.70 -3.28
C MET A 133 -13.28 -6.33 -2.61
N ALA A 134 -13.76 -6.16 -1.38
CA ALA A 134 -13.60 -4.93 -0.61
C ALA A 134 -12.13 -4.54 -0.39
N THR A 135 -11.27 -5.54 -0.15
CA THR A 135 -9.83 -5.33 -0.01
C THR A 135 -9.19 -4.87 -1.33
N ILE A 136 -9.62 -5.43 -2.47
CA ILE A 136 -9.15 -5.03 -3.80
C ILE A 136 -9.58 -3.59 -4.10
N ASP A 137 -10.87 -3.28 -3.95
CA ASP A 137 -11.44 -1.96 -4.21
C ASP A 137 -10.71 -0.87 -3.38
N ALA A 138 -10.50 -1.11 -2.08
CA ALA A 138 -9.74 -0.20 -1.22
C ALA A 138 -8.28 -0.01 -1.68
N THR A 139 -7.64 -1.06 -2.21
CA THR A 139 -6.26 -1.03 -2.72
C THR A 139 -6.15 -0.22 -4.01
N LEU A 140 -7.10 -0.38 -4.94
CA LEU A 140 -7.14 0.37 -6.19
C LEU A 140 -7.37 1.86 -5.92
N ALA A 141 -8.35 2.19 -5.06
CA ALA A 141 -8.64 3.56 -4.67
C ALA A 141 -7.42 4.23 -3.99
N ALA A 142 -6.77 3.53 -3.06
CA ALA A 142 -5.59 4.03 -2.38
C ALA A 142 -4.42 4.29 -3.34
N GLN A 143 -4.20 3.41 -4.31
CA GLN A 143 -3.10 3.58 -5.26
C GLN A 143 -3.33 4.77 -6.20
N ASN A 144 -4.57 5.05 -6.59
CA ASN A 144 -4.90 6.29 -7.31
C ASN A 144 -4.61 7.53 -6.47
N ALA A 145 -4.97 7.52 -5.18
CA ALA A 145 -4.65 8.62 -4.25
C ALA A 145 -3.14 8.82 -4.10
N VAL A 146 -2.35 7.74 -4.08
CA VAL A 146 -0.88 7.81 -4.04
C VAL A 146 -0.32 8.51 -5.28
N VAL A 147 -0.77 8.11 -6.47
CA VAL A 147 -0.31 8.74 -7.72
C VAL A 147 -0.67 10.23 -7.75
N ALA A 148 -1.89 10.58 -7.31
CA ALA A 148 -2.32 11.97 -7.19
C ALA A 148 -1.43 12.76 -6.20
N ALA A 149 -1.23 12.25 -4.99
CA ALA A 149 -0.39 12.89 -3.98
C ALA A 149 1.04 13.13 -4.49
N GLU A 150 1.65 12.14 -5.13
CA GLU A 150 3.00 12.27 -5.68
C GLU A 150 3.07 13.27 -6.84
N SER A 151 1.99 13.38 -7.63
CA SER A 151 1.89 14.42 -8.68
C SER A 151 1.83 15.85 -8.12
N PHE A 152 1.37 16.01 -6.88
CA PHE A 152 1.37 17.28 -6.15
C PHE A 152 2.70 17.56 -5.43
N GLY A 153 3.71 16.69 -5.60
CA GLY A 153 5.00 16.80 -4.92
C GLY A 153 4.98 16.30 -3.47
N LEU A 154 3.94 15.59 -3.05
CA LEU A 154 3.84 15.00 -1.72
C LEU A 154 4.52 13.62 -1.69
N GLY A 155 5.03 13.25 -0.52
CA GLY A 155 5.55 11.94 -0.21
C GLY A 155 4.50 11.04 0.42
N THR A 156 4.54 9.75 0.14
CA THR A 156 3.63 8.77 0.73
C THR A 156 4.33 7.53 1.26
N VAL A 157 3.73 6.86 2.26
CA VAL A 157 4.11 5.49 2.64
C VAL A 157 2.91 4.72 3.19
N TYR A 158 2.69 3.51 2.67
CA TYR A 158 1.70 2.58 3.20
C TYR A 158 2.13 2.00 4.55
N ILE A 159 1.16 1.86 5.45
CA ILE A 159 1.31 1.34 6.81
C ILE A 159 0.46 0.07 6.95
N GLY A 160 1.03 -1.07 6.56
CA GLY A 160 0.41 -2.38 6.83
C GLY A 160 0.42 -2.76 8.32
N GLY A 161 1.22 -2.06 9.14
CA GLY A 161 1.33 -2.29 10.58
C GLY A 161 0.03 -2.01 11.36
N ILE A 162 -0.92 -1.26 10.80
CA ILE A 162 -2.24 -1.08 11.40
C ILE A 162 -2.95 -2.44 11.64
N ARG A 163 -2.57 -3.49 10.88
CA ARG A 163 -3.16 -4.83 11.04
C ARG A 163 -2.57 -5.62 12.21
N ASN A 164 -1.60 -5.07 12.95
CA ASN A 164 -1.00 -5.75 14.11
C ASN A 164 -1.98 -5.89 15.28
N ARG A 165 -2.93 -4.93 15.41
CA ARG A 165 -3.96 -4.85 16.46
C ARG A 165 -5.29 -4.34 15.85
N PRO A 166 -5.92 -5.13 14.97
CA PRO A 166 -7.02 -4.65 14.13
C PRO A 166 -8.27 -4.23 14.92
N GLU A 167 -8.64 -4.93 16.00
CA GLU A 167 -9.79 -4.54 16.84
C GLU A 167 -9.55 -3.22 17.59
N GLU A 168 -8.33 -2.99 18.08
CA GLU A 168 -7.98 -1.73 18.74
C GLU A 168 -7.98 -0.56 17.74
N VAL A 169 -7.49 -0.79 16.51
CA VAL A 169 -7.60 0.21 15.44
C VAL A 169 -9.06 0.51 15.11
N ALA A 170 -9.91 -0.52 15.02
CA ALA A 170 -11.34 -0.33 14.78
C ALA A 170 -12.00 0.49 15.90
N ALA A 171 -11.66 0.23 17.16
CA ALA A 171 -12.16 0.98 18.30
C ALA A 171 -11.74 2.47 18.26
N ILE A 172 -10.45 2.76 18.00
CA ILE A 172 -9.94 4.14 17.91
C ILE A 172 -10.64 4.96 16.81
N LEU A 173 -10.98 4.29 15.71
CA LEU A 173 -11.62 4.90 14.54
C LEU A 173 -13.15 4.80 14.57
N ASN A 174 -13.74 4.20 15.61
CA ASN A 174 -15.17 3.93 15.73
C ASN A 174 -15.75 3.20 14.50
N LEU A 175 -15.05 2.18 14.00
CA LEU A 175 -15.52 1.40 12.85
C LEU A 175 -16.71 0.51 13.26
N PRO A 176 -17.81 0.49 12.48
CA PRO A 176 -18.90 -0.43 12.72
C PRO A 176 -18.53 -1.87 12.29
N PRO A 177 -19.38 -2.87 12.62
CA PRO A 177 -19.24 -4.21 12.07
C PRO A 177 -19.15 -4.20 10.54
N SER A 178 -18.42 -5.16 9.97
CA SER A 178 -18.18 -5.33 8.53
C SER A 178 -17.39 -4.16 7.89
N VAL A 179 -16.58 -3.48 8.70
CA VAL A 179 -15.57 -2.51 8.24
C VAL A 179 -14.20 -2.86 8.82
N PHE A 180 -13.20 -2.98 7.95
CA PHE A 180 -11.85 -3.40 8.34
C PHE A 180 -10.79 -2.45 7.77
N ALA A 181 -9.89 -1.98 8.63
CA ALA A 181 -8.75 -1.19 8.19
C ALA A 181 -7.72 -2.08 7.46
N VAL A 182 -7.60 -1.89 6.14
CA VAL A 182 -6.71 -2.68 5.28
C VAL A 182 -5.26 -2.21 5.43
N PHE A 183 -5.03 -0.90 5.37
CA PHE A 183 -3.74 -0.27 5.61
C PHE A 183 -3.91 1.23 5.91
N GLY A 184 -2.91 1.80 6.58
CA GLY A 184 -2.75 3.26 6.65
C GLY A 184 -1.94 3.80 5.48
N LEU A 185 -1.93 5.12 5.30
CA LEU A 185 -1.13 5.84 4.33
C LEU A 185 -0.74 7.20 4.92
N CYS A 186 0.55 7.39 5.18
CA CYS A 186 1.08 8.70 5.57
C CYS A 186 1.21 9.58 4.32
N VAL A 187 0.85 10.85 4.43
CA VAL A 187 0.91 11.84 3.33
C VAL A 187 1.47 13.15 3.88
N GLY A 188 2.43 13.74 3.18
CA GLY A 188 3.06 14.99 3.60
C GLY A 188 4.19 15.44 2.68
N TYR A 189 4.70 16.65 2.90
CA TYR A 189 5.90 17.11 2.19
C TYR A 189 7.14 16.33 2.65
N PRO A 190 7.91 15.71 1.74
CA PRO A 190 9.15 15.02 2.10
C PRO A 190 10.14 15.97 2.75
N ASN A 191 10.83 15.52 3.79
CA ASN A 191 11.97 16.25 4.34
C ASN A 191 13.15 16.22 3.35
N PRO A 192 13.59 17.36 2.79
CA PRO A 192 14.69 17.39 1.81
C PRO A 192 16.05 17.00 2.40
N GLU A 193 16.21 17.02 3.72
CA GLU A 193 17.45 16.59 4.40
C GLU A 193 17.61 15.06 4.43
N VAL A 194 16.54 14.31 4.16
CA VAL A 194 16.54 12.84 4.16
C VAL A 194 16.42 12.35 2.71
N GLU A 195 17.56 12.04 2.11
CA GLU A 195 17.60 11.45 0.78
C GLU A 195 16.84 10.11 0.77
N THR A 196 15.95 9.93 -0.20
CA THR A 196 15.21 8.69 -0.39
C THR A 196 15.40 8.18 -1.81
N ALA A 197 16.14 7.08 -1.95
CA ALA A 197 16.39 6.46 -3.24
C ALA A 197 15.18 5.67 -3.78
N ILE A 198 15.12 5.53 -5.10
CA ILE A 198 14.25 4.58 -5.78
C ILE A 198 14.77 3.17 -5.43
N LYS A 199 13.96 2.40 -4.69
CA LYS A 199 14.31 1.01 -4.39
C LYS A 199 14.14 0.14 -5.66
N PRO A 200 15.10 -0.74 -5.99
CA PRO A 200 14.96 -1.74 -7.05
C PRO A 200 13.73 -2.65 -6.86
N ARG A 201 13.38 -3.37 -7.90
CA ARG A 201 12.29 -4.36 -7.96
C ARG A 201 12.82 -5.65 -8.58
N LEU A 202 12.10 -6.74 -8.33
CA LEU A 202 12.33 -8.01 -9.01
C LEU A 202 12.36 -7.79 -10.53
N PRO A 203 13.23 -8.51 -11.26
CA PRO A 203 13.21 -8.53 -12.71
C PRO A 203 11.82 -8.86 -13.25
N GLN A 204 11.45 -8.30 -14.41
CA GLN A 204 10.13 -8.57 -14.99
C GLN A 204 9.91 -10.06 -15.28
N SER A 205 10.96 -10.82 -15.59
CA SER A 205 10.88 -12.28 -15.78
C SER A 205 10.41 -13.07 -14.54
N ALA A 206 10.57 -12.50 -13.34
CA ALA A 206 10.08 -13.08 -12.10
C ALA A 206 8.59 -12.75 -11.82
N VAL A 207 8.05 -11.71 -12.45
CA VAL A 207 6.71 -11.16 -12.13
C VAL A 207 5.72 -11.37 -13.28
N LEU A 208 6.16 -11.15 -14.51
CA LEU A 208 5.37 -11.32 -15.72
C LEU A 208 5.51 -12.74 -16.24
N HIS A 209 4.41 -13.48 -16.22
CA HIS A 209 4.30 -14.81 -16.82
C HIS A 209 3.43 -14.72 -18.08
N ARG A 210 3.88 -15.33 -19.18
CA ARG A 210 3.11 -15.38 -20.43
C ARG A 210 2.35 -16.70 -20.50
N GLU A 211 1.05 -16.61 -20.75
CA GLU A 211 0.08 -17.72 -20.80
C GLU A 211 -0.10 -18.47 -19.48
N THR A 212 0.97 -19.01 -18.90
CA THR A 212 0.93 -19.85 -17.70
C THR A 212 2.00 -19.47 -16.67
N TYR A 213 1.69 -19.70 -15.39
CA TYR A 213 2.62 -19.47 -14.30
C TYR A 213 3.76 -20.50 -14.31
N ASN A 214 4.99 -20.04 -14.05
CA ASN A 214 6.16 -20.92 -13.95
C ASN A 214 7.02 -20.53 -12.76
N LEU A 215 7.08 -21.38 -11.74
CA LEU A 215 7.88 -21.16 -10.54
C LEU A 215 9.37 -21.48 -10.76
N ALA A 216 9.69 -22.43 -11.64
CA ALA A 216 11.05 -22.94 -11.81
C ALA A 216 12.00 -21.91 -12.45
N VAL A 217 11.46 -20.97 -13.24
CA VAL A 217 12.24 -19.90 -13.90
C VAL A 217 12.67 -18.76 -12.96
N GLN A 218 12.28 -18.83 -11.68
CA GLN A 218 12.57 -17.78 -10.71
C GLN A 218 14.03 -17.77 -10.27
N ALA A 219 14.74 -18.91 -10.30
CA ALA A 219 16.05 -19.05 -9.66
C ALA A 219 17.09 -18.04 -10.18
N GLU A 220 17.19 -17.87 -11.50
CA GLU A 220 18.12 -16.92 -12.12
C GLU A 220 17.74 -15.47 -11.80
N ALA A 221 16.44 -15.13 -11.95
CA ALA A 221 15.94 -13.79 -11.67
C ALA A 221 16.12 -13.39 -10.19
N LEU A 222 15.95 -14.35 -9.27
CA LEU A 222 16.16 -14.15 -7.83
C LEU A 222 17.64 -13.95 -7.50
N SER A 223 18.52 -14.78 -8.05
CA SER A 223 19.97 -14.65 -7.85
C SER A 223 20.48 -13.27 -8.31
N HIS A 224 20.05 -12.82 -9.49
CA HIS A 224 20.39 -11.49 -9.99
C HIS A 224 19.82 -10.36 -9.12
N TYR A 225 18.57 -10.50 -8.67
CA TYR A 225 17.96 -9.51 -7.79
C TYR A 225 18.65 -9.43 -6.42
N ASP A 226 19.14 -10.55 -5.89
CA ASP A 226 19.90 -10.58 -4.64
C ASP A 226 21.21 -9.79 -4.75
N GLU A 227 21.90 -9.85 -5.90
CA GLU A 227 23.09 -9.02 -6.17
C GLU A 227 22.75 -7.52 -6.20
N ILE A 228 21.70 -7.15 -6.94
CA ILE A 228 21.21 -5.76 -7.01
C ILE A 228 20.86 -5.24 -5.61
N MET A 229 20.14 -6.03 -4.82
CA MET A 229 19.69 -5.63 -3.50
C MET A 229 20.84 -5.55 -2.49
N LYS A 230 21.85 -6.44 -2.56
CA LYS A 230 23.08 -6.32 -1.76
C LYS A 230 23.78 -4.98 -2.02
N ALA A 231 23.97 -4.63 -3.30
CA ALA A 231 24.58 -3.37 -3.69
C ALA A 231 23.75 -2.17 -3.20
N PHE A 232 22.43 -2.22 -3.35
CA PHE A 232 21.52 -1.18 -2.87
C PHE A 232 21.59 -1.01 -1.34
N TYR A 233 21.58 -2.10 -0.57
CA TYR A 233 21.70 -2.02 0.89
C TYR A 233 23.01 -1.38 1.33
N GLN A 234 24.13 -1.71 0.68
CA GLN A 234 25.43 -1.09 0.95
C GLN A 234 25.42 0.41 0.62
N GLN A 235 24.94 0.78 -0.58
CA GLN A 235 24.86 2.18 -1.02
C GLN A 235 24.00 3.03 -0.08
N GLN A 236 22.87 2.48 0.37
CA GLN A 236 21.92 3.16 1.26
C GLN A 236 22.27 2.99 2.75
N LYS A 237 23.41 2.35 3.08
CA LYS A 237 23.86 2.08 4.46
C LYS A 237 22.79 1.40 5.32
N MET A 238 22.01 0.51 4.70
CA MET A 238 20.94 -0.22 5.36
C MET A 238 21.51 -1.41 6.14
N ASN A 239 21.05 -1.59 7.38
CA ASN A 239 21.40 -2.75 8.20
C ASN A 239 20.43 -3.91 7.94
N VAL A 240 20.55 -4.55 6.77
CA VAL A 240 19.79 -5.76 6.41
C VAL A 240 20.75 -6.95 6.39
N PRO A 241 20.54 -7.98 7.24
CA PRO A 241 21.38 -9.17 7.22
C PRO A 241 21.07 -10.02 5.98
N GLY A 242 22.10 -10.37 5.22
CA GLY A 242 21.98 -11.20 4.03
C GLY A 242 21.49 -10.44 2.80
N ASP A 243 20.83 -11.17 1.90
CA ASP A 243 20.18 -10.63 0.70
C ASP A 243 18.67 -10.51 0.81
N TRP A 244 18.03 -10.17 -0.30
CA TRP A 244 16.59 -10.03 -0.34
C TRP A 244 15.90 -11.37 -0.13
N SER A 245 16.41 -12.46 -0.70
CA SER A 245 15.88 -13.80 -0.52
C SER A 245 15.95 -14.25 0.94
N GLU A 246 17.12 -14.14 1.59
CA GLU A 246 17.27 -14.48 3.01
C GLU A 246 16.39 -13.59 3.90
N HIS A 247 16.38 -12.28 3.65
CA HIS A 247 15.53 -11.33 4.39
C HIS A 247 14.05 -11.69 4.26
N SER A 248 13.59 -11.99 3.04
CA SER A 248 12.18 -12.27 2.74
C SER A 248 11.75 -13.62 3.33
N ALA A 249 12.60 -14.64 3.25
CA ALA A 249 12.34 -15.94 3.87
C ALA A 249 12.16 -15.82 5.39
N LYS A 250 13.03 -15.06 6.07
CA LYS A 250 12.90 -14.80 7.52
C LYS A 250 11.60 -14.11 7.89
N ARG A 251 11.07 -13.23 7.04
CA ARG A 251 9.82 -12.48 7.28
C ARG A 251 8.57 -13.36 7.29
N ILE A 252 8.65 -14.55 6.72
CA ILE A 252 7.54 -15.52 6.64
C ILE A 252 7.86 -16.86 7.32
N ALA A 253 9.01 -16.96 7.99
CA ALA A 253 9.51 -18.23 8.53
C ALA A 253 8.61 -18.81 9.64
N THR A 254 7.98 -17.95 10.45
CA THR A 254 7.16 -18.38 11.59
C THR A 254 5.94 -17.46 11.79
N SER A 255 4.96 -17.89 12.60
CA SER A 255 3.81 -17.05 12.98
C SER A 255 4.22 -15.77 13.72
N GLU A 256 5.28 -15.82 14.53
CA GLU A 256 5.82 -14.66 15.26
C GLU A 256 6.33 -13.60 14.29
N SER A 257 6.85 -14.02 13.13
CA SER A 257 7.33 -13.13 12.07
C SER A 257 6.19 -12.27 11.48
N LEU A 258 4.93 -12.66 11.69
CA LEU A 258 3.74 -11.93 11.27
C LEU A 258 3.33 -10.83 12.27
N SER A 259 4.03 -10.61 13.37
CA SER A 259 3.76 -9.51 14.31
C SER A 259 2.33 -9.54 14.89
N GLY A 260 1.83 -10.74 15.21
CA GLY A 260 0.47 -10.97 15.73
C GLY A 260 -0.61 -11.11 14.66
N ARG A 261 -0.28 -10.97 13.36
CA ARG A 261 -1.24 -11.08 12.25
C ARG A 261 -1.61 -12.53 11.91
N ASN A 262 -1.03 -13.52 12.57
CA ASN A 262 -1.45 -14.92 12.47
C ASN A 262 -2.92 -15.13 12.94
N ARG A 263 -3.47 -14.24 13.75
CA ARG A 263 -4.88 -14.27 14.21
C ARG A 263 -5.85 -13.49 13.32
N LEU A 264 -5.44 -13.08 12.11
CA LEU A 264 -6.23 -12.16 11.29
C LEU A 264 -7.66 -12.66 11.00
N ARG A 265 -7.84 -13.97 10.79
CA ARG A 265 -9.19 -14.55 10.61
C ARG A 265 -10.08 -14.29 11.82
N GLU A 266 -9.60 -14.62 13.02
CA GLU A 266 -10.32 -14.37 14.28
C GLU A 266 -10.67 -12.89 14.44
N ALA A 267 -9.71 -12.00 14.19
CA ALA A 267 -9.95 -10.57 14.26
C ALA A 267 -11.02 -10.09 13.26
N LEU A 268 -11.03 -10.60 12.03
CA LEU A 268 -12.05 -10.27 11.04
C LEU A 268 -13.43 -10.78 11.48
N ASN A 269 -13.51 -11.98 12.06
CA ASN A 269 -14.74 -12.49 12.66
C ASN A 269 -15.25 -11.59 13.80
N ASN A 270 -14.36 -11.14 14.70
CA ASN A 270 -14.71 -10.19 15.77
C ASN A 270 -15.19 -8.83 15.23
N LEU A 271 -14.74 -8.44 14.03
CA LEU A 271 -15.15 -7.23 13.34
C LEU A 271 -16.38 -7.42 12.45
N GLY A 272 -17.08 -8.55 12.53
CA GLY A 272 -18.35 -8.79 11.83
C GLY A 272 -18.23 -9.43 10.44
N PHE A 273 -17.03 -9.84 10.01
CA PHE A 273 -16.87 -10.60 8.77
C PHE A 273 -16.99 -12.10 9.06
N GLU A 274 -18.04 -12.77 8.58
CA GLU A 274 -18.21 -14.21 8.84
C GLU A 274 -17.18 -15.08 8.11
N LEU A 275 -16.83 -14.70 6.87
CA LEU A 275 -15.84 -15.39 6.03
C LEU A 275 -16.20 -16.88 5.81
N ARG A 276 -17.47 -17.12 5.46
CA ARG A 276 -17.98 -18.43 5.00
C ARG A 276 -17.26 -18.91 3.74
#